data_AF-A0A7J2IED0-F1
#
_entry.id   AF-A0A7J2IED0-F1
#
_cell.length_a   1.000
_cell.length_b   1.000
_cell.length_c   1.000
_cell.angle_alpha   90.00
_cell.angle_beta   90.00
_cell.angle_gamma   90.00
#
_symmetry.space_group_name_H-M   'P 1'
#
loop_
_entity.id
_entity.type
_entity.pdbx_description
1 polymer ?
#
loop_
_entity_poly.entity_id
_entity_poly.type
_entity_poly.pdbx_seq_one_letter_code
_entity_poly.pdbx_strand_id
1 'polypeptide(L)'
;YLKALKDAGLDSFYLQFDGLDDKVYKELRGRKLLKTKIRAIENCRRIGLKNVVLVVTLVKGINDDQLGGIIKFAVENSDVVTCVNVQPISFAGRVSDVEREKGRITTYDFINLVEKQTHGRIKARYFYPVPSMVPISRFIETETSEPTTKFSTHPCCGVGTYIIINEDKSYTPINELVNIDKFLSILQKGYSKTTRLEISANLLGDAIKNIRDPRHREVIRKLLKEGTFESAAAFHKNAIMIGCMHFQDLWNFDLERVQRCVIHYSLPDGRLISFCSYNNLHREALEKKFSISLNEWRKNHGNLPISAYC
;
A
#
# COMPACT_ATOMS: atom_id res chain seq x y z
N TYR A 1 -3.72 22.89 -10.17
CA TYR A 1 -2.66 21.89 -9.95
C TYR A 1 -3.21 20.46 -10.01
N LEU A 2 -3.97 19.97 -9.02
CA LEU A 2 -4.45 18.57 -9.02
C LEU A 2 -5.23 18.16 -10.29
N LYS A 3 -6.07 19.07 -10.83
CA LYS A 3 -6.73 18.84 -12.12
C LYS A 3 -5.74 18.63 -13.26
N ALA A 4 -4.69 19.45 -13.35
CA ALA A 4 -3.66 19.29 -14.38
C ALA A 4 -2.89 17.96 -14.24
N LEU A 5 -2.64 17.49 -13.01
CA LEU A 5 -2.06 16.16 -12.79
C LEU A 5 -2.99 15.05 -13.27
N LYS A 6 -4.29 15.15 -12.94
CA LYS A 6 -5.29 14.18 -13.41
C LYS A 6 -5.38 14.16 -14.94
N ASP A 7 -5.45 15.33 -15.56
CA ASP A 7 -5.52 15.47 -17.02
C ASP A 7 -4.24 14.94 -17.71
N ALA A 8 -3.10 14.93 -16.99
CA ALA A 8 -1.84 14.34 -17.44
C ALA A 8 -1.71 12.83 -17.17
N GLY A 9 -2.75 12.17 -16.64
CA GLY A 9 -2.76 10.73 -16.39
C GLY A 9 -2.43 10.30 -14.95
N LEU A 10 -2.57 11.17 -13.95
CA LEU A 10 -2.43 10.75 -12.55
C LEU A 10 -3.53 9.75 -12.16
N ASP A 11 -3.13 8.51 -11.87
CA ASP A 11 -4.04 7.45 -11.44
C ASP A 11 -4.28 7.38 -9.94
N SER A 12 -3.22 7.57 -9.13
CA SER A 12 -3.25 7.35 -7.68
C SER A 12 -2.70 8.57 -6.94
N PHE A 13 -3.37 8.99 -5.88
CA PHE A 13 -2.91 10.09 -5.03
C PHE A 13 -2.54 9.60 -3.63
N TYR A 14 -1.24 9.46 -3.39
CA TYR A 14 -0.69 9.08 -2.09
C TYR A 14 -0.67 10.30 -1.17
N LEU A 15 -1.54 10.30 -0.16
CA LEU A 15 -1.72 11.41 0.76
C LEU A 15 -1.22 11.02 2.15
N GLN A 16 -0.14 11.67 2.60
CA GLN A 16 0.31 11.56 3.99
C GLN A 16 -0.83 11.99 4.94
N PHE A 17 -1.28 11.08 5.79
CA PHE A 17 -2.44 11.19 6.67
C PHE A 17 -2.16 10.47 8.00
N ASP A 18 -1.45 11.10 8.93
CA ASP A 18 -1.00 10.42 10.16
C ASP A 18 -2.09 10.23 11.22
N GLY A 19 -3.15 11.02 11.22
CA GLY A 19 -4.13 10.99 12.32
C GLY A 19 -5.39 11.80 12.04
N LEU A 20 -6.27 11.82 13.03
CA LEU A 20 -7.59 12.46 12.99
C LEU A 20 -7.67 13.76 13.78
N ASP A 21 -6.54 14.21 14.35
CA ASP A 21 -6.43 15.48 15.04
C ASP A 21 -5.08 16.15 14.77
N ASP A 22 -5.03 17.45 15.03
CA ASP A 22 -3.81 18.25 14.82
C ASP A 22 -2.72 18.04 15.88
N LYS A 23 -2.98 17.33 16.99
CA LYS A 23 -1.93 16.98 17.95
C LYS A 23 -0.94 16.02 17.30
N VAL A 24 -1.43 14.99 16.60
CA VAL A 24 -0.60 14.04 15.85
C VAL A 24 0.27 14.76 14.80
N TYR A 25 -0.33 15.67 14.02
CA TYR A 25 0.43 16.37 12.98
C TYR A 25 1.43 17.39 13.54
N LYS A 26 1.13 18.04 14.66
CA LYS A 26 2.12 18.88 15.35
C LYS A 26 3.32 18.07 15.82
N GLU A 27 3.07 16.89 16.39
CA GLU A 27 4.12 16.02 16.90
C GLU A 27 5.01 15.49 15.76
N LEU A 28 4.40 14.90 14.72
CA LEU A 28 5.14 14.21 13.66
C LEU A 28 5.64 15.14 12.55
N ARG A 29 5.02 16.31 12.35
CA ARG A 29 5.25 17.21 11.21
C ARG A 29 5.51 18.66 11.59
N GLY A 30 5.47 19.00 12.89
CA GLY A 30 5.73 20.34 13.39
C GLY A 30 4.64 21.38 13.11
N ARG A 31 3.47 21.00 12.54
CA ARG A 31 2.40 21.94 12.22
C ARG A 31 1.03 21.28 12.11
N LYS A 32 -0.02 22.09 12.28
CA LYS A 32 -1.42 21.70 12.01
C LYS A 32 -1.61 21.40 10.51
N LEU A 33 -2.16 20.23 10.18
CA LEU A 33 -2.29 19.77 8.79
C LEU A 33 -3.64 19.13 8.48
N LEU A 34 -4.42 18.68 9.47
CA LEU A 34 -5.63 17.87 9.22
C LEU A 34 -6.59 18.55 8.23
N LYS A 35 -6.90 19.83 8.46
CA LYS A 35 -7.78 20.62 7.58
C LYS A 35 -7.27 20.67 6.13
N THR A 36 -5.96 20.74 5.94
CA THR A 36 -5.33 20.73 4.61
C THR A 36 -5.48 19.36 3.95
N LYS A 37 -5.33 18.27 4.71
CA LYS A 37 -5.48 16.89 4.21
C LYS A 37 -6.93 16.61 3.80
N ILE A 38 -7.90 16.97 4.64
CA ILE A 38 -9.33 16.85 4.31
C ILE A 38 -9.66 17.64 3.04
N ARG A 39 -9.19 18.89 2.92
CA ARG A 39 -9.38 19.68 1.70
C ARG A 39 -8.76 19.04 0.46
N ALA A 40 -7.63 18.35 0.58
CA ALA A 40 -7.03 17.62 -0.54
C ALA A 40 -7.93 16.46 -1.00
N ILE A 41 -8.52 15.71 -0.06
CA ILE A 41 -9.49 14.64 -0.35
C ILE A 41 -10.73 15.21 -1.04
N GLU A 42 -11.29 16.31 -0.54
CA GLU A 42 -12.44 16.98 -1.19
C GLU A 42 -12.13 17.46 -2.61
N ASN A 43 -10.90 17.93 -2.84
CA ASN A 43 -10.48 18.31 -4.18
C ASN A 43 -10.38 17.10 -5.12
N CYS A 44 -9.88 15.95 -4.62
CA CYS A 44 -9.88 14.69 -5.39
C CYS A 44 -11.32 14.30 -5.76
N ARG A 45 -12.25 14.37 -4.80
CA ARG A 45 -13.68 14.10 -5.00
C ARG A 45 -14.28 14.97 -6.09
N ARG A 46 -14.08 16.30 -6.01
CA ARG A 46 -14.63 17.27 -6.97
C ARG A 46 -14.19 17.04 -8.41
N ILE A 47 -12.95 16.59 -8.61
CA ILE A 47 -12.43 16.32 -9.96
C ILE A 47 -12.66 14.86 -10.39
N GLY A 48 -13.26 14.02 -9.55
CA GLY A 48 -13.49 12.60 -9.81
C GLY A 48 -12.21 11.77 -9.82
N LEU A 49 -11.19 12.12 -9.03
CA LEU A 49 -10.04 11.26 -8.77
C LEU A 49 -10.40 10.29 -7.63
N LYS A 50 -10.61 9.02 -7.96
CA LYS A 50 -11.24 8.02 -7.08
C LYS A 50 -10.26 7.03 -6.43
N ASN A 51 -8.98 7.40 -6.35
CA ASN A 51 -7.93 6.52 -5.85
C ASN A 51 -6.96 7.31 -4.97
N VAL A 52 -7.43 7.65 -3.78
CA VAL A 52 -6.64 8.28 -2.71
C VAL A 52 -6.15 7.18 -1.78
N VAL A 53 -4.83 7.12 -1.62
CA VAL A 53 -4.16 6.22 -0.66
C VAL A 53 -3.78 7.04 0.57
N LEU A 54 -4.38 6.73 1.71
CA LEU A 54 -4.01 7.34 2.99
C LEU A 54 -2.72 6.70 3.48
N VAL A 55 -1.64 7.46 3.51
CA VAL A 55 -0.33 7.00 3.97
C VAL A 55 -0.12 7.44 5.41
N VAL A 56 -0.15 6.49 6.34
CA VAL A 56 -0.10 6.76 7.78
C VAL A 56 1.29 6.45 8.31
N THR A 57 2.05 7.44 8.76
CA THR A 57 3.24 7.14 9.59
C THR A 57 2.77 6.80 10.99
N LEU A 58 2.95 5.55 11.40
CA LEU A 58 2.46 5.04 12.68
C LEU A 58 3.59 5.01 13.71
N VAL A 59 3.34 5.62 14.88
CA VAL A 59 4.30 5.74 15.97
C VAL A 59 3.63 5.40 17.29
N LYS A 60 4.25 4.52 18.06
CA LYS A 60 3.74 4.09 19.36
C LYS A 60 3.67 5.27 20.33
N GLY A 61 2.55 5.38 21.03
CA GLY A 61 2.27 6.45 21.99
C GLY A 61 1.89 7.80 21.37
N ILE A 62 1.87 7.93 20.04
CA ILE A 62 1.51 9.18 19.35
C ILE A 62 0.16 9.06 18.65
N ASN A 63 0.00 8.07 17.79
CA ASN A 63 -1.19 7.86 16.96
C ASN A 63 -1.58 6.39 16.80
N ASP A 64 -0.98 5.50 17.57
CA ASP A 64 -1.24 4.07 17.54
C ASP A 64 -2.61 3.70 18.09
N ASP A 65 -3.30 4.63 18.75
CA ASP A 65 -4.70 4.54 19.19
C ASP A 65 -5.73 4.97 18.13
N GLN A 66 -5.29 5.49 16.97
CA GLN A 66 -6.18 6.08 15.96
C GLN A 66 -6.47 5.20 14.75
N LEU A 67 -5.84 4.02 14.62
CA LEU A 67 -5.98 3.14 13.45
C LEU A 67 -7.44 2.78 13.13
N GLY A 68 -8.22 2.37 14.12
CA GLY A 68 -9.65 2.05 13.92
C GLY A 68 -10.44 3.25 13.43
N GLY A 69 -10.14 4.44 13.96
CA GLY A 69 -10.73 5.71 13.50
C GLY A 69 -10.34 6.04 12.06
N ILE A 70 -9.08 5.85 11.68
CA ILE A 70 -8.60 6.08 10.31
C ILE A 70 -9.27 5.11 9.33
N ILE A 71 -9.41 3.84 9.70
CA ILE A 71 -10.14 2.85 8.90
C ILE A 71 -11.60 3.27 8.74
N LYS A 72 -12.26 3.71 9.82
CA LYS A 72 -13.63 4.25 9.76
C LYS A 72 -13.72 5.47 8.84
N PHE A 73 -12.79 6.41 8.94
CA PHE A 73 -12.71 7.58 8.06
C PHE A 73 -12.56 7.17 6.59
N ALA A 74 -11.74 6.14 6.29
CA ALA A 74 -11.58 5.61 4.95
C ALA A 74 -12.88 5.00 4.41
N VAL A 75 -13.63 4.25 5.24
CA VAL A 75 -14.95 3.69 4.89
C VAL A 75 -15.97 4.80 4.61
N GLU A 76 -16.03 5.83 5.44
CA GLU A 76 -16.91 6.98 5.23
C GLU A 76 -16.60 7.69 3.89
N ASN A 77 -15.31 7.79 3.55
CA ASN A 77 -14.78 8.41 2.33
C ASN A 77 -14.48 7.40 1.20
N SER A 78 -15.13 6.23 1.21
CA SER A 78 -14.86 5.14 0.25
C SER A 78 -15.17 5.49 -1.21
N ASP A 79 -15.80 6.64 -1.47
CA ASP A 79 -16.05 7.14 -2.81
C ASP A 79 -14.77 7.67 -3.50
N VAL A 80 -13.73 7.96 -2.70
CA VAL A 80 -12.42 8.44 -3.16
C VAL A 80 -11.24 7.72 -2.53
N VAL A 81 -11.36 7.20 -1.30
CA VAL A 81 -10.30 6.47 -0.60
C VAL A 81 -10.39 4.98 -0.91
N THR A 82 -9.28 4.41 -1.38
CA THR A 82 -9.17 2.99 -1.81
C THR A 82 -8.16 2.21 -0.96
N CYS A 83 -7.33 2.89 -0.17
CA CYS A 83 -6.30 2.24 0.62
C CYS A 83 -5.92 3.04 1.86
N VAL A 84 -5.74 2.33 2.97
CA VAL A 84 -5.02 2.78 4.16
C VAL A 84 -3.70 2.03 4.18
N ASN A 85 -2.61 2.72 3.82
CA ASN A 85 -1.27 2.18 3.79
C ASN A 85 -0.47 2.69 4.99
N VAL A 86 -0.35 1.84 6.00
CA VAL A 86 0.36 2.14 7.23
C VAL A 86 1.85 1.90 7.04
N GLN A 87 2.66 2.83 7.55
CA GLN A 87 4.11 2.77 7.50
C GLN A 87 4.60 3.03 8.93
N PRO A 88 4.90 1.98 9.71
CA PRO A 88 5.54 2.18 11.01
C PRO A 88 6.82 2.99 10.83
N ILE A 89 7.12 3.86 11.79
CA ILE A 89 8.31 4.70 11.74
C ILE A 89 9.57 3.84 11.59
N SER A 90 10.36 4.18 10.59
CA SER A 90 11.74 3.72 10.45
C SER A 90 12.63 4.81 11.05
N PHE A 91 13.49 4.42 11.98
CA PHE A 91 14.43 5.32 12.62
C PHE A 91 15.65 5.50 11.71
N ALA A 92 15.54 6.36 10.70
CA ALA A 92 16.69 6.74 9.88
C ALA A 92 17.31 8.05 10.42
N GLY A 93 18.64 8.13 10.48
CA GLY A 93 19.36 9.31 10.95
C GLY A 93 19.71 9.27 12.44
N ARG A 94 19.80 10.46 13.09
CA ARG A 94 20.27 10.60 14.49
C ARG A 94 19.09 10.47 15.46
N VAL A 95 18.75 9.24 15.85
CA VAL A 95 17.73 8.93 16.87
C VAL A 95 18.38 8.15 18.01
N SER A 96 18.04 8.48 19.27
CA SER A 96 18.55 7.72 20.43
C SER A 96 17.85 6.36 20.59
N ASP A 97 18.52 5.39 21.22
CA ASP A 97 17.95 4.05 21.47
C ASP A 97 16.64 4.10 22.29
N VAL A 98 16.51 5.09 23.18
CA VAL A 98 15.31 5.29 24.02
C VAL A 98 14.12 5.81 23.20
N GLU A 99 14.35 6.77 22.31
CA GLU A 99 13.31 7.28 21.39
C GLU A 99 12.86 6.18 20.43
N ARG A 100 13.81 5.34 19.98
CA ARG A 100 13.56 4.19 19.13
C ARG A 100 12.63 3.17 19.79
N GLU A 101 12.95 2.71 21.00
CA GLU A 101 12.14 1.68 21.69
C GLU A 101 10.75 2.17 22.06
N LYS A 102 10.62 3.45 22.43
CA LYS A 102 9.33 4.04 22.78
C LYS A 102 8.41 4.20 21.58
N GLY A 103 8.96 4.51 20.40
CA GLY A 103 8.18 4.78 19.19
C GLY A 103 7.96 3.58 18.26
N ARG A 104 8.73 2.49 18.40
CA ARG A 104 8.72 1.37 17.46
C ARG A 104 7.38 0.62 17.44
N ILE A 105 6.94 0.30 16.24
CA ILE A 105 5.79 -0.57 15.95
C ILE A 105 6.19 -1.57 14.89
N THR A 106 5.91 -2.85 15.14
CA THR A 106 6.10 -3.93 14.16
C THR A 106 4.85 -4.16 13.32
N THR A 107 4.97 -4.95 12.25
CA THR A 107 3.79 -5.42 11.49
C THR A 107 2.81 -6.21 12.37
N TYR A 108 3.31 -6.96 13.35
CA TYR A 108 2.48 -7.72 14.29
C TYR A 108 1.71 -6.79 15.23
N ASP A 109 2.37 -5.76 15.77
CA ASP A 109 1.71 -4.74 16.60
C ASP A 109 0.59 -4.04 15.82
N PHE A 110 0.87 -3.64 14.57
CA PHE A 110 -0.12 -3.07 13.68
C PHE A 110 -1.35 -3.99 13.50
N ILE A 111 -1.15 -5.27 13.20
CA ILE A 111 -2.23 -6.24 13.02
C ILE A 111 -3.10 -6.33 14.29
N ASN A 112 -2.47 -6.45 15.46
CA ASN A 112 -3.18 -6.54 16.74
C ASN A 112 -3.93 -5.24 17.07
N LEU A 113 -3.35 -4.08 16.78
CA LEU A 113 -4.01 -2.79 16.97
C LEU A 113 -5.24 -2.67 16.06
N VAL A 114 -5.15 -3.10 14.80
CA VAL A 114 -6.30 -3.11 13.89
C VAL A 114 -7.41 -4.02 14.43
N GLU A 115 -7.09 -5.26 14.85
CA GLU A 115 -8.09 -6.17 15.42
C GLU A 115 -8.74 -5.58 16.67
N LYS A 116 -7.93 -5.07 17.60
CA LYS A 116 -8.41 -4.45 18.84
C LYS A 116 -9.33 -3.26 18.57
N GLN A 117 -8.91 -2.33 17.71
CA GLN A 117 -9.62 -1.07 17.46
C GLN A 117 -10.80 -1.23 16.48
N THR A 118 -10.89 -2.35 15.76
CA THR A 118 -12.08 -2.72 14.99
C THR A 118 -13.00 -3.68 15.76
N HIS A 119 -12.73 -3.89 17.06
CA HIS A 119 -13.48 -4.80 17.92
C HIS A 119 -13.63 -6.21 17.33
N GLY A 120 -12.55 -6.74 16.76
CA GLY A 120 -12.51 -8.08 16.17
C GLY A 120 -13.18 -8.21 14.80
N ARG A 121 -13.68 -7.11 14.20
CA ARG A 121 -14.25 -7.14 12.84
C ARG A 121 -13.18 -7.47 11.80
N ILE A 122 -12.00 -6.86 11.88
CA ILE A 122 -10.85 -7.22 11.04
C ILE A 122 -9.91 -8.08 11.88
N LYS A 123 -9.92 -9.39 11.67
CA LYS A 123 -9.17 -10.34 12.51
C LYS A 123 -7.70 -10.39 12.14
N ALA A 124 -6.83 -10.68 13.11
CA ALA A 124 -5.40 -10.78 12.86
C ALA A 124 -5.05 -11.79 11.75
N ARG A 125 -5.76 -12.92 11.73
CA ARG A 125 -5.62 -13.98 10.72
C ARG A 125 -6.04 -13.59 9.29
N TYR A 126 -6.66 -12.42 9.09
CA TYR A 126 -7.07 -11.95 7.77
C TYR A 126 -5.95 -11.22 7.02
N PHE A 127 -4.82 -10.97 7.68
CA PHE A 127 -3.65 -10.34 7.08
C PHE A 127 -2.72 -11.38 6.45
N TYR A 128 -2.32 -11.09 5.21
CA TYR A 128 -1.37 -11.92 4.47
C TYR A 128 -0.11 -11.12 4.14
N PRO A 129 1.07 -11.75 4.17
CA PRO A 129 2.26 -11.15 3.58
C PRO A 129 2.01 -10.75 2.13
N VAL A 130 2.55 -9.60 1.70
CA VAL A 130 2.45 -9.13 0.31
C VAL A 130 2.81 -10.22 -0.73
N PRO A 131 3.88 -11.03 -0.58
CA PRO A 131 4.19 -12.08 -1.56
C PRO A 131 3.17 -13.22 -1.64
N SER A 132 2.20 -13.32 -0.72
CA SER A 132 1.10 -14.28 -0.82
C SER A 132 0.22 -14.05 -2.05
N MET A 133 0.31 -12.89 -2.71
CA MET A 133 -0.43 -12.57 -3.93
C MET A 133 0.27 -13.06 -5.21
N VAL A 134 1.53 -13.51 -5.14
CA VAL A 134 2.29 -14.02 -6.31
C VAL A 134 1.57 -15.15 -7.08
N PRO A 135 0.87 -16.11 -6.43
CA PRO A 135 0.08 -17.11 -7.15
C PRO A 135 -0.98 -16.50 -8.09
N ILE A 136 -1.57 -15.34 -7.73
CA ILE A 136 -2.55 -14.64 -8.57
C ILE A 136 -1.85 -14.10 -9.82
N SER A 137 -0.74 -13.38 -9.67
CA SER A 137 0.03 -12.86 -10.80
C SER A 137 0.44 -13.98 -11.76
N ARG A 138 0.98 -15.09 -11.23
CA ARG A 138 1.37 -16.26 -12.06
C ARG A 138 0.20 -16.91 -12.77
N PHE A 139 -0.95 -16.99 -12.11
CA PHE A 139 -2.16 -17.52 -12.73
C PHE A 139 -2.60 -16.64 -13.91
N ILE A 140 -2.62 -15.32 -13.72
CA ILE A 140 -2.93 -14.35 -14.78
C ILE A 140 -1.94 -14.47 -15.94
N GLU A 141 -0.64 -14.59 -15.69
CA GLU A 141 0.36 -14.80 -16.75
C GLU A 141 0.11 -16.10 -17.52
N THR A 142 -0.41 -17.14 -16.86
CA THR A 142 -0.75 -18.41 -17.50
C THR A 142 -1.97 -18.25 -18.41
N GLU A 143 -2.99 -17.52 -17.95
CA GLU A 143 -4.22 -17.27 -18.72
C GLU A 143 -3.99 -16.32 -19.91
N THR A 144 -3.21 -15.27 -19.70
CA THR A 144 -3.02 -14.19 -20.68
C THR A 144 -1.81 -14.42 -21.58
N SER A 145 -0.87 -15.28 -21.17
CA SER A 145 0.46 -15.42 -21.78
C SER A 145 1.31 -14.13 -21.76
N GLU A 146 0.89 -13.12 -21.00
CA GLU A 146 1.58 -11.83 -20.86
C GLU A 146 2.23 -11.73 -19.47
N PRO A 147 3.44 -11.16 -19.36
CA PRO A 147 4.09 -10.96 -18.07
C PRO A 147 3.33 -9.94 -17.23
N THR A 148 3.18 -10.22 -15.94
CA THR A 148 2.55 -9.30 -14.97
C THR A 148 3.50 -8.96 -13.83
N THR A 149 3.26 -7.80 -13.21
CA THR A 149 4.02 -7.39 -12.03
C THR A 149 3.77 -8.37 -10.88
N LYS A 150 4.87 -8.91 -10.33
CA LYS A 150 4.84 -9.80 -9.17
C LYS A 150 5.30 -9.04 -7.94
N PHE A 151 4.46 -8.95 -6.92
CA PHE A 151 4.83 -8.36 -5.64
C PHE A 151 5.61 -9.36 -4.77
N SER A 152 6.80 -9.76 -5.23
CA SER A 152 7.61 -10.84 -4.65
C SER A 152 8.52 -10.44 -3.48
N THR A 153 8.19 -9.32 -2.80
CA THR A 153 8.95 -8.80 -1.67
C THR A 153 9.14 -9.83 -0.57
N HIS A 154 10.15 -9.65 0.29
CA HIS A 154 10.31 -10.48 1.48
C HIS A 154 9.04 -10.42 2.36
N PRO A 155 8.55 -11.56 2.93
CA PRO A 155 7.31 -11.60 3.71
C PRO A 155 7.26 -10.64 4.89
N CYS A 156 8.40 -10.37 5.53
CA CYS A 156 8.51 -9.42 6.64
C CYS A 156 8.42 -7.94 6.21
N CYS A 157 8.44 -7.62 4.91
CA CYS A 157 8.36 -6.23 4.46
C CYS A 157 6.98 -5.64 4.61
N GLY A 158 5.93 -6.43 4.35
CA GLY A 158 4.59 -5.89 4.45
C GLY A 158 3.51 -6.95 4.45
N VAL A 159 2.37 -6.54 5.00
CA VAL A 159 1.15 -7.34 5.14
C VAL A 159 -0.03 -6.53 4.63
N GLY A 160 -1.09 -7.22 4.21
CA GLY A 160 -2.32 -6.55 3.80
C GLY A 160 -3.54 -7.44 3.88
N THR A 161 -4.69 -6.78 3.94
CA THR A 161 -6.01 -7.40 3.80
C THR A 161 -6.94 -6.43 3.05
N TYR A 162 -8.14 -6.89 2.72
CA TYR A 162 -9.16 -6.07 2.08
C TYR A 162 -10.45 -6.09 2.89
N ILE A 163 -11.10 -4.94 2.94
CA ILE A 163 -12.51 -4.82 3.36
C ILE A 163 -13.35 -4.39 2.15
N ILE A 164 -14.51 -5.02 2.01
CA ILE A 164 -15.48 -4.72 0.96
C ILE A 164 -16.53 -3.78 1.54
N ILE A 165 -16.81 -2.69 0.82
CA ILE A 165 -17.75 -1.67 1.25
C ILE A 165 -19.15 -2.03 0.78
N ASN A 166 -20.09 -2.07 1.72
CA ASN A 166 -21.49 -2.33 1.48
C ASN A 166 -22.25 -1.03 1.13
N GLU A 167 -23.45 -1.15 0.58
CA GLU A 167 -24.28 -0.02 0.17
C GLU A 167 -24.67 0.89 1.34
N ASP A 168 -24.82 0.31 2.54
CA ASP A 168 -25.13 1.01 3.79
C ASP A 168 -23.90 1.64 4.47
N LYS A 169 -22.75 1.72 3.76
CA LYS A 169 -21.46 2.18 4.29
C LYS A 169 -20.91 1.35 5.46
N SER A 170 -21.46 0.16 5.72
CA SER A 170 -20.76 -0.86 6.50
C SER A 170 -19.69 -1.56 5.64
N TYR A 171 -18.91 -2.45 6.25
CA TYR A 171 -17.92 -3.24 5.52
C TYR A 171 -17.87 -4.69 5.97
N THR A 172 -17.41 -5.53 5.05
CA THR A 172 -17.21 -6.97 5.23
C THR A 172 -15.76 -7.33 4.88
N PRO A 173 -14.96 -7.94 5.78
CA PRO A 173 -13.63 -8.43 5.45
C PRO A 173 -13.67 -9.44 4.30
N ILE A 174 -12.70 -9.37 3.38
CA ILE A 174 -12.67 -10.24 2.19
C ILE A 174 -12.67 -11.74 2.55
N ASN A 175 -12.04 -12.10 3.66
CA ASN A 175 -11.97 -13.47 4.16
C ASN A 175 -13.33 -14.08 4.52
N GLU A 176 -14.34 -13.26 4.77
CA GLU A 176 -15.71 -13.74 5.03
C GLU A 176 -16.45 -14.07 3.73
N LEU A 177 -16.02 -13.45 2.64
CA LEU A 177 -16.57 -13.64 1.29
C LEU A 177 -15.80 -14.70 0.49
N VAL A 178 -14.50 -14.87 0.76
CA VAL A 178 -13.62 -15.79 0.05
C VAL A 178 -12.74 -16.53 1.05
N ASN A 179 -12.67 -17.86 0.96
CA ASN A 179 -11.65 -18.60 1.71
C ASN A 179 -10.29 -18.39 1.02
N ILE A 180 -9.55 -17.37 1.45
CA ILE A 180 -8.31 -16.93 0.80
C ILE A 180 -7.24 -18.05 0.80
N ASP A 181 -7.09 -18.81 1.88
CA ASP A 181 -6.10 -19.89 1.95
C ASP A 181 -6.37 -20.97 0.88
N LYS A 182 -7.63 -21.40 0.77
CA LYS A 182 -8.05 -22.34 -0.26
C LYS A 182 -7.91 -21.74 -1.65
N PHE A 183 -8.27 -20.46 -1.83
CA PHE A 183 -8.16 -19.75 -3.10
C PHE A 183 -6.70 -19.71 -3.59
N LEU A 184 -5.78 -19.25 -2.75
CA LEU A 184 -4.36 -19.18 -3.09
C LEU A 184 -3.76 -20.57 -3.34
N SER A 185 -4.17 -21.58 -2.58
CA SER A 185 -3.74 -22.97 -2.80
C SER A 185 -4.19 -23.53 -4.16
N ILE A 186 -5.43 -23.23 -4.59
CA ILE A 186 -5.93 -23.60 -5.92
C ILE A 186 -5.08 -22.94 -7.00
N LEU A 187 -4.84 -21.63 -6.90
CA LEU A 187 -4.05 -20.89 -7.90
C LEU A 187 -2.59 -21.36 -7.96
N GLN A 188 -2.00 -21.70 -6.81
CA GLN A 188 -0.63 -22.22 -6.75
C GLN A 188 -0.47 -23.57 -7.46
N LYS A 189 -1.49 -24.43 -7.43
CA LYS A 189 -1.48 -25.74 -8.13
C LYS A 189 -1.48 -25.61 -9.65
N GLY A 190 -2.01 -24.52 -10.20
CA GLY A 190 -2.02 -24.25 -11.64
C GLY A 190 -0.62 -24.10 -12.24
N TYR A 191 0.38 -23.85 -11.40
CA TYR A 191 1.77 -23.67 -11.82
C TYR A 191 2.55 -24.99 -11.96
N SER A 192 2.10 -26.09 -11.37
CA SER A 192 2.95 -27.28 -11.21
C SER A 192 2.76 -28.39 -12.26
N LYS A 193 2.04 -28.18 -13.37
CA LYS A 193 1.77 -29.24 -14.36
C LYS A 193 1.84 -28.79 -15.83
N THR A 194 2.33 -29.71 -16.66
CA THR A 194 2.73 -29.59 -18.07
C THR A 194 1.59 -29.37 -19.08
N THR A 195 0.31 -29.51 -18.69
CA THR A 195 -0.85 -29.27 -19.56
C THR A 195 -1.55 -27.95 -19.19
N ARG A 196 -1.10 -26.85 -19.80
CA ARG A 196 -1.41 -25.45 -19.41
C ARG A 196 -2.89 -25.05 -19.44
N LEU A 197 -3.70 -25.52 -20.40
CA LEU A 197 -5.03 -24.96 -20.68
C LEU A 197 -6.20 -25.66 -19.99
N GLU A 198 -6.21 -27.00 -19.92
CA GLU A 198 -7.30 -27.75 -19.26
C GLU A 198 -7.24 -27.64 -17.73
N ILE A 199 -6.03 -27.49 -17.19
CA ILE A 199 -5.79 -27.31 -15.76
C ILE A 199 -6.25 -25.93 -15.34
N SER A 200 -5.98 -24.90 -16.14
CA SER A 200 -6.33 -23.52 -15.77
C SER A 200 -7.85 -23.27 -15.78
N ALA A 201 -8.59 -23.83 -16.74
CA ALA A 201 -10.05 -23.71 -16.79
C ALA A 201 -10.74 -24.37 -15.58
N ASN A 202 -10.30 -25.57 -15.18
CA ASN A 202 -10.83 -26.27 -14.00
C ASN A 202 -10.47 -25.53 -12.70
N LEU A 203 -9.25 -25.02 -12.59
CA LEU A 203 -8.82 -24.24 -11.43
C LEU A 203 -9.52 -22.89 -11.33
N LEU A 204 -9.80 -22.22 -12.45
CA LEU A 204 -10.61 -21.01 -12.48
C LEU A 204 -12.01 -21.33 -11.94
N GLY A 205 -12.65 -22.39 -12.42
CA GLY A 205 -13.94 -22.85 -11.92
C GLY A 205 -13.95 -23.07 -10.41
N ASP A 206 -12.93 -23.74 -9.87
CA ASP A 206 -12.82 -24.02 -8.44
C ASP A 206 -12.49 -22.78 -7.59
N ALA A 207 -11.64 -21.89 -8.10
CA ALA A 207 -11.34 -20.60 -7.48
C ALA A 207 -12.60 -19.73 -7.39
N ILE A 208 -13.42 -19.72 -8.44
CA ILE A 208 -14.68 -18.97 -8.52
C ILE A 208 -15.76 -19.57 -7.61
N LYS A 209 -15.88 -20.90 -7.53
CA LYS A 209 -16.79 -21.59 -6.59
C LYS A 209 -16.46 -21.27 -5.12
N ASN A 210 -15.21 -20.94 -4.83
CA ASN A 210 -14.77 -20.59 -3.48
C ASN A 210 -15.19 -19.16 -3.05
N ILE A 211 -15.66 -18.34 -3.99
CA ILE A 211 -16.15 -16.97 -3.72
C ILE A 211 -17.63 -17.06 -3.40
N ARG A 212 -18.02 -16.66 -2.18
CA ARG A 212 -19.40 -16.74 -1.68
C ARG A 212 -20.27 -15.58 -2.16
N ASP A 213 -19.68 -14.43 -2.47
CA ASP A 213 -20.40 -13.24 -2.92
C ASP A 213 -20.55 -13.19 -4.46
N PRO A 214 -21.77 -13.29 -5.01
CA PRO A 214 -22.00 -13.25 -6.45
C PRO A 214 -21.53 -11.96 -7.12
N ARG A 215 -21.60 -10.80 -6.43
CA ARG A 215 -21.21 -9.50 -7.01
C ARG A 215 -19.71 -9.44 -7.28
N HIS A 216 -18.92 -9.86 -6.30
CA HIS A 216 -17.46 -9.87 -6.39
C HIS A 216 -16.93 -11.06 -7.18
N ARG A 217 -17.69 -12.16 -7.27
CA ARG A 217 -17.33 -13.33 -8.08
C ARG A 217 -17.05 -12.97 -9.52
N GLU A 218 -17.92 -12.17 -10.14
CA GLU A 218 -17.75 -11.75 -11.53
C GLU A 218 -16.55 -10.82 -11.73
N VAL A 219 -16.34 -9.89 -10.80
CA VAL A 219 -15.18 -8.96 -10.83
C VAL A 219 -13.86 -9.73 -10.69
N ILE A 220 -13.79 -10.67 -9.72
CA ILE A 220 -12.60 -11.51 -9.52
C ILE A 220 -12.39 -12.45 -10.69
N ARG A 221 -13.46 -13.01 -11.28
CA ARG A 221 -13.37 -13.82 -12.51
C ARG A 221 -12.77 -13.03 -13.65
N LYS A 222 -13.22 -11.80 -13.87
CA LYS A 222 -12.69 -10.90 -14.89
C LYS A 222 -11.21 -10.59 -14.63
N LEU A 223 -10.85 -10.27 -13.38
CA LEU A 223 -9.46 -10.03 -12.97
C LEU A 223 -8.55 -11.23 -13.27
N LEU A 224 -8.96 -12.43 -12.89
CA LEU A 224 -8.14 -13.65 -13.11
C LEU A 224 -7.99 -13.99 -14.59
N LYS A 225 -9.02 -13.72 -15.40
CA LYS A 225 -9.03 -14.05 -16.84
C LYS A 225 -8.29 -13.03 -17.69
N GLU A 226 -8.47 -11.74 -17.39
CA GLU A 226 -7.98 -10.66 -18.24
C GLU A 226 -6.67 -10.04 -17.72
N GLY A 227 -6.47 -9.99 -16.40
CA GLY A 227 -5.25 -9.41 -15.82
C GLY A 227 -5.05 -7.92 -16.07
N THR A 228 -6.06 -7.21 -16.56
CA THR A 228 -5.95 -5.82 -16.99
C THR A 228 -6.01 -4.86 -15.82
N PHE A 229 -5.43 -3.67 -16.00
CA PHE A 229 -5.52 -2.58 -15.03
C PHE A 229 -6.97 -2.23 -14.70
N GLU A 230 -7.86 -2.20 -15.70
CA GLU A 230 -9.28 -1.93 -15.55
C GLU A 230 -9.98 -2.96 -14.67
N SER A 231 -9.62 -4.24 -14.81
CA SER A 231 -10.20 -5.31 -13.99
C SER A 231 -9.74 -5.21 -12.53
N ALA A 232 -8.49 -4.83 -12.29
CA ALA A 232 -7.97 -4.56 -10.94
C ALA A 232 -8.62 -3.32 -10.33
N ALA A 233 -8.74 -2.23 -11.09
CA ALA A 233 -9.40 -1.01 -10.67
C ALA A 233 -10.89 -1.25 -10.35
N ALA A 234 -11.57 -2.11 -11.12
CA ALA A 234 -12.96 -2.49 -10.86
C ALA A 234 -13.12 -3.22 -9.51
N PHE A 235 -12.15 -4.06 -9.13
CA PHE A 235 -12.11 -4.67 -7.80
C PHE A 235 -11.94 -3.63 -6.69
N HIS A 236 -11.02 -2.67 -6.87
CA HIS A 236 -10.78 -1.61 -5.88
C HIS A 236 -11.92 -0.59 -5.76
N LYS A 237 -12.84 -0.51 -6.73
CA LYS A 237 -13.96 0.45 -6.68
C LYS A 237 -14.83 0.33 -5.42
N ASN A 238 -14.99 -0.88 -4.89
CA ASN A 238 -15.79 -1.16 -3.69
C ASN A 238 -14.96 -1.85 -2.60
N ALA A 239 -13.63 -1.80 -2.69
CA ALA A 239 -12.74 -2.45 -1.75
C ALA A 239 -11.70 -1.48 -1.24
N ILE A 240 -11.48 -1.46 0.07
CA ILE A 240 -10.40 -0.70 0.70
C ILE A 240 -9.32 -1.69 1.12
N MET A 241 -8.10 -1.49 0.61
CA MET A 241 -6.93 -2.21 1.09
C MET A 241 -6.51 -1.63 2.46
N ILE A 242 -6.31 -2.51 3.44
CA ILE A 242 -5.69 -2.17 4.73
C ILE A 242 -4.32 -2.83 4.74
N GLY A 243 -3.28 -2.04 4.56
CA GLY A 243 -1.91 -2.51 4.39
C GLY A 243 -0.96 -1.93 5.41
N CYS A 244 0.14 -2.64 5.64
CA CYS A 244 1.29 -2.14 6.38
C CYS A 244 2.59 -2.48 5.66
N MET A 245 3.42 -1.47 5.40
CA MET A 245 4.78 -1.61 4.86
C MET A 245 5.78 -1.18 5.93
N HIS A 246 6.55 -2.12 6.45
CA HIS A 246 7.51 -1.90 7.53
C HIS A 246 8.89 -1.65 6.94
N PHE A 247 9.28 -0.39 6.78
CA PHE A 247 10.62 -0.05 6.27
C PHE A 247 11.70 -0.37 7.31
N GLN A 248 12.91 -0.68 6.82
CA GLN A 248 14.04 -1.01 7.68
C GLN A 248 14.72 0.25 8.20
N ASP A 249 15.32 0.12 9.37
CA ASP A 249 16.30 1.05 9.93
C ASP A 249 17.59 0.30 10.29
N LEU A 250 18.60 1.02 10.78
CA LEU A 250 19.91 0.46 11.12
C LEU A 250 19.85 -0.69 12.14
N TRP A 251 18.81 -0.77 12.96
CA TRP A 251 18.70 -1.79 14.02
C TRP A 251 17.94 -3.05 13.59
N ASN A 252 17.20 -3.01 12.48
CA ASN A 252 16.50 -4.18 11.93
C ASN A 252 16.84 -4.43 10.46
N PHE A 253 18.03 -3.98 10.04
CA PHE A 253 18.47 -4.04 8.66
C PHE A 253 18.80 -5.48 8.25
N ASP A 254 17.98 -6.02 7.36
CA ASP A 254 18.10 -7.38 6.82
C ASP A 254 18.45 -7.32 5.33
N LEU A 255 19.50 -8.04 4.94
CA LEU A 255 20.00 -8.09 3.55
C LEU A 255 19.07 -8.88 2.62
N GLU A 256 18.40 -9.93 3.08
CA GLU A 256 17.44 -10.68 2.25
C GLU A 256 16.24 -9.81 1.89
N ARG A 257 15.80 -8.98 2.85
CA ARG A 257 14.75 -7.97 2.63
C ARG A 257 15.19 -6.92 1.60
N VAL A 258 16.45 -6.51 1.62
CA VAL A 258 17.03 -5.59 0.63
C VAL A 258 17.12 -6.22 -0.76
N GLN A 259 17.62 -7.45 -0.86
CA GLN A 259 17.77 -8.19 -2.12
C GLN A 259 16.43 -8.45 -2.81
N ARG A 260 15.35 -8.57 -2.03
CA ARG A 260 13.98 -8.77 -2.53
C ARG A 260 13.15 -7.49 -2.49
N CYS A 261 13.77 -6.32 -2.39
CA CYS A 261 13.01 -5.06 -2.33
C CYS A 261 12.23 -4.85 -3.64
N VAL A 262 11.02 -4.30 -3.53
CA VAL A 262 10.18 -3.93 -4.68
C VAL A 262 9.94 -2.42 -4.76
N ILE A 263 10.61 -1.65 -3.90
CA ILE A 263 10.53 -0.19 -3.82
C ILE A 263 11.95 0.35 -3.99
N HIS A 264 12.18 1.12 -5.04
CA HIS A 264 13.50 1.61 -5.42
C HIS A 264 13.48 3.11 -5.67
N TYR A 265 14.62 3.76 -5.44
CA TYR A 265 14.92 5.07 -6.00
C TYR A 265 15.69 4.89 -7.30
N SER A 266 15.29 5.66 -8.31
CA SER A 266 16.10 5.90 -9.50
C SER A 266 17.08 7.03 -9.25
N LEU A 267 18.36 6.79 -9.51
CA LEU A 267 19.41 7.79 -9.39
C LEU A 267 19.66 8.48 -10.75
N PRO A 268 20.21 9.71 -10.77
CA PRO A 268 20.52 10.43 -12.01
C PRO A 268 21.50 9.69 -12.94
N ASP A 269 22.30 8.77 -12.41
CA ASP A 269 23.22 7.93 -13.17
C ASP A 269 22.58 6.64 -13.70
N GLY A 270 21.25 6.52 -13.64
CA GLY A 270 20.47 5.39 -14.17
C GLY A 270 20.44 4.16 -13.26
N ARG A 271 21.16 4.17 -12.13
CA ARG A 271 21.10 3.06 -11.17
C ARG A 271 19.78 3.06 -10.40
N LEU A 272 19.31 1.85 -10.09
CA LEU A 272 18.23 1.63 -9.13
C LEU A 272 18.82 1.19 -7.79
N ILE A 273 18.32 1.76 -6.71
CA ILE A 273 18.74 1.42 -5.35
C ILE A 273 17.52 1.17 -4.49
N SER A 274 17.54 0.09 -3.71
CA SER A 274 16.41 -0.26 -2.86
C SER A 274 16.16 0.82 -1.81
N PHE A 275 14.89 1.06 -1.49
CA PHE A 275 14.47 2.15 -0.60
C PHE A 275 15.20 2.10 0.75
N CYS A 276 15.22 0.92 1.38
CA CYS A 276 15.83 0.79 2.71
C CYS A 276 17.34 0.95 2.67
N SER A 277 18.01 0.44 1.62
CA SER A 277 19.46 0.60 1.46
C SER A 277 19.82 2.07 1.22
N TYR A 278 19.09 2.75 0.33
CA TYR A 278 19.28 4.19 0.10
C TYR A 278 19.16 4.98 1.40
N ASN A 279 18.04 4.86 2.11
CA ASN A 279 17.76 5.69 3.28
C ASN A 279 18.72 5.47 4.46
N ASN A 280 19.23 4.25 4.64
CA ASN A 280 20.07 3.93 5.80
C ASN A 280 21.57 4.00 5.52
N LEU A 281 22.01 3.72 4.29
CA LEU A 281 23.44 3.54 3.98
C LEU A 281 23.98 4.51 2.94
N HIS A 282 23.17 4.96 1.99
CA HIS A 282 23.68 5.65 0.81
C HIS A 282 23.19 7.10 0.63
N ARG A 283 22.13 7.50 1.33
CA ARG A 283 21.46 8.80 1.16
C ARG A 283 22.44 9.96 1.18
N GLU A 284 23.21 10.13 2.26
CA GLU A 284 24.11 11.27 2.43
C GLU A 284 25.16 11.36 1.32
N ALA A 285 25.83 10.25 1.00
CA ALA A 285 26.85 10.21 -0.04
C ALA A 285 26.27 10.48 -1.44
N LEU A 286 25.08 9.96 -1.74
CA LEU A 286 24.43 10.14 -3.03
C LEU A 286 23.82 11.54 -3.18
N GLU A 287 23.17 12.06 -2.14
CA GLU A 287 22.69 13.45 -2.12
C GLU A 287 23.85 14.41 -2.33
N LYS A 288 24.97 14.26 -1.61
CA LYS A 288 26.17 15.09 -1.83
C LYS A 288 26.75 14.97 -3.24
N LYS A 289 26.70 13.78 -3.84
CA LYS A 289 27.21 13.53 -5.20
C LYS A 289 26.33 14.18 -6.28
N PHE A 290 25.01 14.15 -6.10
CA PHE A 290 24.05 14.55 -7.13
C PHE A 290 23.35 15.89 -6.86
N SER A 291 23.54 16.49 -5.69
CA SER A 291 23.00 17.79 -5.37
C SER A 291 23.61 18.86 -6.26
N ILE A 292 22.77 19.75 -6.78
CA ILE A 292 23.19 20.99 -7.42
C ILE A 292 22.82 22.18 -6.54
N SER A 293 23.50 23.30 -6.74
CA SER A 293 23.16 24.51 -5.99
C SER A 293 21.75 25.01 -6.37
N LEU A 294 21.07 25.66 -5.42
CA LEU A 294 19.78 26.31 -5.67
C LEU A 294 19.84 27.29 -6.85
N ASN A 295 20.94 28.04 -6.97
CA ASN A 295 21.15 28.99 -8.05
C ASN A 295 21.26 28.28 -9.41
N GLU A 296 21.96 27.16 -9.47
CA GLU A 296 22.07 26.34 -10.68
C GLU A 296 20.73 25.72 -11.08
N TRP A 297 19.99 25.16 -10.12
CA TRP A 297 18.65 24.62 -10.39
C TRP A 297 17.71 25.68 -10.98
N ARG A 298 17.71 26.89 -10.40
CA ARG A 298 16.88 28.03 -10.88
C ARG A 298 17.26 28.51 -12.28
N LYS A 299 18.52 28.40 -12.71
CA LYS A 299 18.91 28.73 -14.09
C LYS A 299 18.17 27.85 -15.11
N ASN A 300 17.95 26.58 -14.78
CA ASN A 300 17.33 25.61 -15.68
C ASN A 300 15.81 25.53 -15.53
N HIS A 301 15.26 25.93 -14.38
CA HIS A 301 13.84 25.72 -14.02
C HIS A 301 13.07 27.01 -13.66
N GLY A 302 13.74 28.16 -13.68
CA GLY A 302 13.15 29.45 -13.31
C GLY A 302 12.70 29.50 -11.85
N ASN A 303 11.54 30.13 -11.62
CA ASN A 303 10.94 30.31 -10.28
C ASN A 303 9.93 29.22 -9.93
N LEU A 304 10.09 28.01 -10.46
CA LEU A 304 9.25 26.89 -10.05
C LEU A 304 9.37 26.67 -8.53
N PRO A 305 8.26 26.46 -7.82
CA PRO A 305 8.31 26.22 -6.38
C PRO A 305 9.06 24.93 -6.10
N ILE A 306 10.10 25.03 -5.26
CA ILE A 306 10.89 23.88 -4.83
C ILE A 306 10.06 23.11 -3.81
N SER A 307 9.67 21.90 -4.18
CA SER A 307 9.14 20.94 -3.22
C SER A 307 10.31 20.43 -2.37
N ALA A 308 10.11 20.24 -1.07
CA ALA A 308 11.13 19.90 -0.08
C ALA A 308 11.81 18.51 -0.26
N TYR A 309 11.69 17.91 -1.44
CA TYR A 309 12.21 16.58 -1.79
C TYR A 309 12.97 16.55 -3.12
N CYS A 310 13.47 17.68 -3.60
CA CYS A 310 14.45 17.74 -4.69
C CYS A 310 15.87 17.87 -4.12
#